data_AF-A0A7C6R5N8-F1
#
_entry.id   AF-A0A7C6R5N8-F1
#
_cell.length_a   1.000
_cell.length_b   1.000
_cell.length_c   1.000
_cell.angle_alpha   90.00
_cell.angle_beta   90.00
_cell.angle_gamma   90.00
#
_symmetry.space_group_name_H-M   'P 1'
#
loop_
_entity.id
_entity.type
_entity.pdbx_description
1 polymer ?
#
loop_
_entity_poly.entity_id
_entity_poly.type
_entity_poly.pdbx_seq_one_letter_code
_entity_poly.pdbx_strand_id
1 'polypeptide(L)'
;MALKLEGQQCPVCKSYLFEDDDIVFCPECGAPHHRGCYKKLGHCGLENYHGTGQPNRNNFHSETGNTYRCGRCGRSISTGAAYCPYCGNPLFAGYSKTPPFGYNVFFDPYGGVSPSDRIEDVPAEDIKNFVAYNTQRYLPLFKSLSKRHRANWNFAAFFFPEGWFFFRKQYRFGVIAMLFLIVAGLCELPLVMELDNLRSMLPIKTPPSSSCFNSCIKTWTK
;
A
#
# COMPACT_ATOMS: atom_id res chain seq x y z
N MET A 1 22.32 43.51 -13.56
CA MET A 1 21.37 42.52 -13.03
C MET A 1 20.88 41.72 -14.22
N ALA A 2 21.30 40.46 -14.37
CA ALA A 2 20.82 39.61 -15.46
C ALA A 2 19.37 39.20 -15.14
N LEU A 3 18.43 39.65 -15.96
CA LEU A 3 17.02 39.25 -15.86
C LEU A 3 16.94 37.80 -16.33
N LYS A 4 16.55 36.89 -15.42
CA LYS A 4 16.45 35.45 -15.71
C LYS A 4 15.26 35.21 -16.64
N LEU A 5 15.54 34.94 -17.93
CA LEU A 5 14.54 34.74 -18.99
C LEU A 5 14.07 33.28 -19.13
N GLU A 6 14.76 32.35 -18.47
CA GLU A 6 14.51 30.92 -18.57
C GLU A 6 13.04 30.57 -18.28
N GLY A 7 12.35 30.06 -19.31
CA GLY A 7 10.98 29.54 -19.22
C GLY A 7 9.86 30.56 -19.44
N GLN A 8 10.16 31.82 -19.74
CA GLN A 8 9.12 32.82 -20.04
C GLN A 8 8.59 32.67 -21.47
N GLN A 9 7.29 32.94 -21.69
CA GLN A 9 6.63 32.90 -23.00
C GLN A 9 6.06 34.25 -23.41
N CYS A 10 6.16 34.58 -24.71
CA CYS A 10 5.61 35.81 -25.24
C CYS A 10 4.07 35.71 -25.30
N PRO A 11 3.30 36.67 -24.71
CA PRO A 11 1.83 36.61 -24.71
C PRO A 11 1.16 36.61 -26.08
N VAL A 12 1.88 37.05 -27.10
CA VAL A 12 1.36 37.27 -28.45
C VAL A 12 1.53 36.02 -29.31
N CYS A 13 2.76 35.51 -29.41
CA CYS A 13 3.07 34.35 -30.25
C CYS A 13 3.09 33.02 -29.48
N LYS A 14 3.10 33.06 -28.15
CA LYS A 14 3.20 31.90 -27.24
C LYS A 14 4.50 31.09 -27.38
N SER A 15 5.48 31.58 -28.12
CA SER A 15 6.82 31.02 -28.17
C SER A 15 7.62 31.39 -26.92
N TYR A 16 8.55 30.52 -26.53
CA TYR A 16 9.51 30.79 -25.46
C TYR A 16 10.43 31.95 -25.85
N LEU A 17 10.82 32.76 -24.85
CA LEU A 17 11.82 33.79 -25.03
C LEU A 17 13.19 33.26 -24.59
N PHE A 18 14.19 33.43 -25.43
CA PHE A 18 15.59 33.06 -25.15
C PHE A 18 16.44 34.30 -24.88
N GLU A 19 17.65 34.12 -24.34
CA GLU A 19 18.54 35.25 -23.98
C GLU A 19 19.09 36.01 -25.21
N ASP A 20 19.11 35.36 -26.37
CA ASP A 20 19.50 35.91 -27.67
C ASP A 20 18.36 36.63 -28.40
N ASP A 21 17.11 36.51 -27.93
CA ASP A 21 15.98 37.18 -28.53
C ASP A 21 15.94 38.68 -28.18
N ASP A 22 15.45 39.49 -29.11
CA ASP A 22 15.15 40.90 -28.87
C ASP A 22 13.90 41.05 -27.99
N ILE A 23 14.09 41.17 -26.68
CA ILE A 23 12.98 41.23 -25.71
C ILE A 23 12.71 42.67 -25.27
N VAL A 24 11.44 43.03 -25.23
CA VAL A 24 10.93 44.29 -24.68
C VAL A 24 9.98 43.97 -23.53
N PHE A 25 10.15 44.66 -22.41
CA PHE A 25 9.25 44.58 -21.26
C PHE A 25 8.23 45.71 -21.32
N CYS A 26 6.96 45.40 -21.04
CA CYS A 26 5.92 46.43 -20.95
C CYS A 26 6.17 47.35 -19.74
N PRO A 27 6.10 48.68 -19.88
CA PRO A 27 6.32 49.61 -18.76
C PRO A 27 5.22 49.57 -17.69
N GLU A 28 4.01 49.09 -18.03
CA GLU A 28 2.90 49.02 -17.08
C GLU A 28 2.86 47.70 -16.30
N CYS A 29 2.99 46.56 -16.98
CA CYS A 29 2.82 45.24 -16.36
C CYS A 29 4.11 44.41 -16.26
N GLY A 30 5.22 44.89 -16.83
CA GLY A 30 6.50 44.17 -16.82
C GLY A 30 6.52 42.86 -17.62
N ALA A 31 5.49 42.57 -18.42
CA ALA A 31 5.42 41.33 -19.19
C ALA A 31 6.44 41.30 -20.35
N PRO A 32 7.17 40.19 -20.55
CA PRO A 32 8.17 40.03 -21.60
C PRO A 32 7.52 39.78 -22.97
N HIS A 33 7.99 40.47 -24.01
CA HIS A 33 7.52 40.31 -25.38
C HIS A 33 8.68 40.31 -26.37
N HIS A 34 8.58 39.57 -27.47
CA HIS A 34 9.46 39.81 -28.62
C HIS A 34 9.24 41.23 -29.16
N ARG A 35 10.32 41.95 -29.45
CA ARG A 35 10.29 43.31 -30.02
C ARG A 35 9.43 43.38 -31.27
N GLY A 36 9.49 42.37 -32.12
CA GLY A 36 8.65 42.24 -33.31
C GLY A 36 7.15 42.09 -32.98
N CYS A 37 6.81 41.29 -31.98
CA CYS A 37 5.42 41.11 -31.54
C CYS A 37 4.86 42.39 -30.92
N TYR A 38 5.64 43.07 -30.07
CA TYR A 38 5.23 44.32 -29.42
C TYR A 38 5.02 45.43 -30.46
N LYS A 39 5.94 45.58 -31.42
CA LYS A 39 5.83 46.57 -32.50
C LYS A 39 4.64 46.30 -33.43
N LYS A 40 4.33 45.03 -33.69
CA LYS A 40 3.20 44.63 -34.56
C LYS A 40 1.85 44.93 -33.94
N LEU A 41 1.71 44.73 -32.63
CA LEU A 41 0.49 45.12 -31.90
C LEU A 41 0.41 46.62 -31.64
N GLY A 42 1.56 47.28 -31.37
CA GLY A 42 1.61 48.69 -30.99
C GLY A 42 1.24 48.95 -29.52
N HIS A 43 0.80 47.93 -28.79
CA HIS A 43 0.43 47.95 -27.38
C HIS A 43 0.79 46.62 -26.71
N CYS A 44 0.62 46.52 -25.39
CA CYS A 44 0.86 45.27 -24.67
C CYS A 44 -0.18 44.20 -25.07
N GLY A 45 0.26 42.96 -25.33
CA GLY A 45 -0.67 41.85 -25.61
C GLY A 45 -1.59 41.49 -24.44
N LEU A 46 -1.33 42.03 -23.25
CA LEU A 46 -2.11 41.84 -22.02
C LEU A 46 -2.74 43.14 -21.51
N GLU A 47 -2.93 44.13 -22.38
CA GLU A 47 -3.50 45.44 -22.02
C GLU A 47 -4.83 45.33 -21.26
N ASN A 48 -5.68 44.37 -21.62
CA ASN A 48 -6.96 44.12 -20.94
C ASN A 48 -6.81 43.73 -19.45
N TYR A 49 -5.61 43.35 -19.01
CA TYR A 49 -5.31 42.94 -17.63
C TYR A 49 -4.58 44.03 -16.83
N HIS A 50 -4.24 45.16 -17.45
CA HIS A 50 -3.64 46.29 -16.74
C HIS A 50 -4.64 46.84 -15.70
N GLY A 51 -4.21 46.98 -14.45
CA GLY A 51 -5.04 47.44 -13.34
C GLY A 51 -5.91 46.37 -12.66
N THR A 52 -6.07 45.20 -13.25
CA THR A 52 -6.55 44.02 -12.51
C THR A 52 -5.37 43.37 -11.80
N GLY A 53 -5.47 43.08 -10.50
CA GLY A 53 -4.39 42.46 -9.71
C GLY A 53 -4.00 41.04 -10.12
N GLN A 54 -4.27 40.63 -11.37
CA GLN A 54 -3.87 39.37 -11.96
C GLN A 54 -2.60 39.60 -12.80
N PRO A 55 -1.41 39.26 -12.28
CA PRO A 55 -0.22 39.25 -13.11
C PRO A 55 -0.39 38.24 -14.25
N ASN A 56 0.18 38.60 -15.41
CA ASN A 56 0.30 37.80 -16.63
C ASN A 56 0.30 36.28 -16.35
N ARG A 57 -0.81 35.59 -16.67
CA ARG A 57 -1.01 34.15 -16.42
C ARG A 57 -0.31 33.24 -17.44
N ASN A 58 0.75 33.70 -18.09
CA ASN A 58 1.50 32.88 -19.04
C ASN A 58 2.63 32.06 -18.41
N ASN A 59 2.64 31.92 -17.09
CA ASN A 59 3.32 30.82 -16.42
C ASN A 59 2.28 29.92 -15.77
N PHE A 60 2.02 28.78 -16.42
CA PHE A 60 1.68 27.55 -15.71
C PHE A 60 2.95 27.03 -15.01
N HIS A 61 3.45 27.83 -14.07
CA HIS A 61 3.99 27.38 -12.81
C HIS A 61 3.37 28.32 -11.80
N SER A 62 2.25 27.88 -11.23
CA SER A 62 1.83 28.40 -9.94
C SER A 62 2.87 27.94 -8.92
N GLU A 63 4.00 28.63 -8.85
CA GLU A 63 4.65 28.87 -7.57
C GLU A 63 3.86 29.95 -6.83
N THR A 64 2.57 29.69 -6.62
CA THR A 64 2.02 29.99 -5.30
C THR A 64 2.80 29.08 -4.37
N GLY A 65 3.73 29.64 -3.60
CA GLY A 65 4.38 28.99 -2.48
C GLY A 65 3.31 28.47 -1.54
N ASN A 66 2.80 27.28 -1.82
CA ASN A 66 1.77 26.63 -1.03
C ASN A 66 2.48 26.15 0.21
N THR A 67 2.57 27.00 1.22
CA THR A 67 3.05 26.59 2.53
C THR A 67 2.27 25.35 2.95
N TYR A 68 2.89 24.17 2.82
CA TYR A 68 2.22 22.92 3.09
C TYR A 68 2.27 22.73 4.60
N ARG A 69 1.09 22.61 5.23
CA ARG A 69 1.03 22.27 6.64
C ARG A 69 1.28 20.78 6.80
N CYS A 70 2.32 20.43 7.56
CA CYS A 70 2.57 19.04 7.89
C CYS A 70 1.37 18.43 8.62
N GLY A 71 0.79 17.36 8.08
CA GLY A 71 -0.34 16.66 8.72
C GLY A 71 -0.03 16.07 10.10
N ARG A 72 1.25 15.95 10.48
CA ARG A 72 1.67 15.41 11.79
C ARG A 72 1.94 16.50 12.83
N CYS A 73 2.62 17.60 12.47
CA CYS A 73 3.01 18.64 13.44
C CYS A 73 2.32 19.99 13.24
N GLY A 74 1.54 20.17 12.17
CA GLY A 74 0.73 21.37 11.90
C GLY A 74 1.51 22.60 11.42
N ARG A 75 2.85 22.55 11.37
CA ARG A 75 3.70 23.66 10.93
C ARG A 75 3.71 23.79 9.41
N SER A 76 3.71 25.02 8.93
CA SER A 76 3.87 25.37 7.52
C SER A 76 5.31 25.13 7.07
N ILE A 77 5.46 24.53 5.89
CA ILE A 77 6.75 24.21 5.28
C ILE A 77 6.76 24.76 3.85
N SER A 78 7.87 25.38 3.45
CA SER A 78 8.09 25.83 2.07
C SER A 78 8.20 24.62 1.15
N THR A 79 7.39 24.59 0.09
CA THR A 79 7.32 23.49 -0.88
C THR A 79 8.70 23.15 -1.45
N GLY A 80 9.05 21.86 -1.46
CA GLY A 80 10.31 21.35 -2.02
C GLY A 80 11.08 20.42 -1.09
N ALA A 81 10.78 20.42 0.21
CA ALA A 81 11.40 19.49 1.16
C ALA A 81 10.74 18.10 1.09
N ALA A 82 11.53 17.04 0.86
CA ALA A 82 11.05 15.66 0.89
C ALA A 82 10.51 15.26 2.29
N TYR A 83 11.06 15.89 3.34
CA TYR A 83 10.74 15.64 4.74
C TYR A 83 10.50 16.95 5.50
N CYS A 84 9.68 16.89 6.55
CA CYS A 84 9.47 17.99 7.47
C CYS A 84 10.75 18.30 8.26
N PRO A 85 11.31 19.52 8.17
CA PRO A 85 12.50 19.89 8.94
C PRO A 85 12.24 19.90 10.47
N TYR A 86 10.98 19.96 10.90
CA TYR A 86 10.63 20.03 12.32
C TYR A 86 10.24 18.67 12.94
N CYS A 87 9.75 17.71 12.16
CA CYS A 87 9.24 16.44 12.69
C CYS A 87 9.61 15.19 11.87
N GLY A 88 10.36 15.36 10.78
CA GLY A 88 10.82 14.28 9.91
C GLY A 88 9.75 13.62 9.03
N ASN A 89 8.49 14.09 9.06
CA ASN A 89 7.41 13.47 8.29
C ASN A 89 7.56 13.76 6.77
N PRO A 90 7.43 12.77 5.86
CA PRO A 90 7.54 13.02 4.43
C PRO A 90 6.40 13.93 3.93
N LEU A 91 6.71 14.86 3.00
CA LEU A 91 5.80 15.93 2.58
C LEU A 91 5.36 15.87 1.10
N PHE A 92 5.74 14.83 0.35
CA PHE A 92 5.48 14.80 -1.10
C PHE A 92 3.97 14.72 -1.42
N ALA A 93 3.46 15.83 -1.97
CA ALA A 93 2.12 15.97 -2.49
C ALA A 93 2.02 15.35 -3.89
N GLY A 94 1.12 14.39 -4.08
CA GLY A 94 0.68 14.00 -5.42
C GLY A 94 0.09 12.60 -5.59
N TYR A 95 0.36 11.64 -4.70
CA TYR A 95 -0.18 10.28 -4.87
C TYR A 95 -0.35 9.52 -3.55
N SER A 96 -1.04 10.12 -2.58
CA SER A 96 -1.73 9.34 -1.55
C SER A 96 -3.08 8.83 -2.08
N LYS A 97 -3.07 8.17 -3.24
CA LYS A 97 -4.09 7.15 -3.51
C LYS A 97 -3.52 5.88 -2.91
N THR A 98 -3.82 5.64 -1.64
CA THR A 98 -3.82 4.29 -1.10
C THR A 98 -4.69 3.45 -2.05
N PRO A 99 -4.16 2.45 -2.78
CA PRO A 99 -5.03 1.49 -3.42
C PRO A 99 -5.88 0.83 -2.32
N PRO A 100 -7.10 0.34 -2.64
CA PRO A 100 -7.95 -0.34 -1.65
C PRO A 100 -7.28 -1.56 -1.00
N PHE A 101 -6.12 -1.97 -1.53
CA PHE A 101 -5.20 -2.92 -0.94
C PHE A 101 -3.81 -2.29 -0.72
N GLY A 102 -3.71 -1.38 0.26
CA GLY A 102 -2.62 -1.25 1.22
C GLY A 102 -1.14 -1.16 0.80
N TYR A 103 -0.78 -1.10 -0.48
CA TYR A 103 0.62 -0.94 -0.90
C TYR A 103 0.86 0.48 -1.40
N ASN A 104 1.61 1.26 -0.62
CA ASN A 104 2.16 2.53 -1.09
C ASN A 104 3.20 2.25 -2.18
N VAL A 105 3.08 2.92 -3.32
CA VAL A 105 4.02 2.83 -4.46
C VAL A 105 5.32 3.62 -4.21
N PHE A 106 5.43 4.27 -3.05
CA PHE A 106 6.64 4.95 -2.60
C PHE A 106 7.50 3.99 -1.79
N PHE A 107 8.77 3.88 -2.16
CA PHE A 107 9.73 3.06 -1.45
C PHE A 107 10.07 3.74 -0.11
N ASP A 108 9.29 3.46 0.94
CA ASP A 108 9.61 3.85 2.32
C ASP A 108 10.41 2.72 2.99
N PRO A 109 11.73 2.88 3.21
CA PRO A 109 12.56 1.85 3.84
C PRO A 109 12.08 1.45 5.24
N TYR A 110 11.32 2.32 5.92
CA TYR A 110 10.83 2.09 7.28
C TYR A 110 9.38 1.63 7.36
N GLY A 111 8.64 1.60 6.24
CA GLY A 111 7.26 1.11 6.19
C GLY A 111 6.31 1.81 7.18
N GLY A 112 6.48 3.12 7.39
CA GLY A 112 5.70 3.94 8.32
C GLY A 112 6.14 3.88 9.79
N VAL A 113 7.25 3.20 10.10
CA VAL A 113 7.87 3.19 11.44
C VAL A 113 8.86 4.34 11.57
N SER A 114 8.93 5.01 12.73
CA SER A 114 9.94 6.07 12.92
C SER A 114 11.33 5.45 13.17
N PRO A 115 12.44 6.00 12.64
CA PRO A 115 13.78 5.44 12.86
C PRO A 115 14.16 5.33 14.35
N SER A 116 13.67 6.26 15.18
CA SER A 116 13.87 6.29 16.62
C SER A 116 12.93 5.40 17.42
N ASP A 117 11.91 4.79 16.79
CA ASP A 117 11.01 3.89 17.49
C ASP A 117 11.77 2.64 17.95
N ARG A 118 11.60 2.27 19.21
CA ARG A 118 12.16 1.03 19.75
C ARG A 118 11.23 -0.15 19.51
N ILE A 119 11.78 -1.24 19.01
CA ILE A 119 11.14 -2.55 18.86
C ILE A 119 11.94 -3.51 19.75
N GLU A 120 11.33 -3.98 20.84
CA GLU A 120 11.99 -4.91 21.79
C GLU A 120 13.38 -4.41 22.22
N ASP A 121 13.44 -3.12 22.61
CA ASP A 121 14.63 -2.38 23.08
C ASP A 121 15.65 -1.92 22.03
N VAL A 122 15.57 -2.43 20.79
CA VAL A 122 16.44 -2.03 19.67
C VAL A 122 15.77 -0.93 18.82
N PRO A 123 16.49 0.14 18.42
CA PRO A 123 15.92 1.16 17.53
C PRO A 123 15.63 0.58 16.13
N ALA A 124 14.58 1.08 15.48
CA ALA A 124 14.15 0.61 14.17
C ALA A 124 15.22 0.79 13.07
N GLU A 125 16.12 1.76 13.24
CA GLU A 125 17.28 1.96 12.35
C GLU A 125 18.24 0.77 12.33
N ASP A 126 18.62 0.26 13.49
CA ASP A 126 19.53 -0.89 13.61
C ASP A 126 18.88 -2.15 13.04
N ILE A 127 17.58 -2.33 13.30
CA ILE A 127 16.80 -3.46 12.76
C ILE A 127 16.72 -3.39 11.24
N LYS A 128 16.52 -2.19 10.66
CA LYS A 128 16.52 -2.01 9.21
C LYS A 128 17.86 -2.40 8.59
N ASN A 129 18.96 -1.97 9.21
CA ASN A 129 20.31 -2.31 8.73
C ASN A 129 20.59 -3.81 8.82
N PHE A 130 20.08 -4.49 9.85
CA PHE A 130 20.17 -5.93 10.00
C PHE A 130 19.35 -6.71 8.95
N VAL A 131 18.09 -6.30 8.74
CA VAL A 131 17.17 -7.00 7.82
C VAL A 131 17.60 -6.84 6.37
N ALA A 132 18.11 -5.65 6.00
CA ALA A 132 18.62 -5.22 4.69
C ALA A 132 17.66 -5.33 3.49
N TYR A 133 16.79 -6.35 3.43
CA TYR A 133 15.91 -6.64 2.32
C TYR A 133 14.44 -6.57 2.71
N ASN A 134 13.61 -5.97 1.86
CA ASN A 134 12.16 -5.85 2.06
C ASN A 134 11.79 -5.26 3.45
N THR A 135 12.59 -4.29 3.91
CA THR A 135 12.47 -3.65 5.23
C THR A 135 11.10 -3.00 5.42
N GLN A 136 10.49 -2.52 4.35
CA GLN A 136 9.15 -1.91 4.31
C GLN A 136 8.06 -2.84 4.86
N ARG A 137 8.20 -4.14 4.62
CA ARG A 137 7.25 -5.16 5.12
C ARG A 137 7.61 -5.59 6.53
N TYR A 138 8.90 -5.81 6.80
CA TYR A 138 9.35 -6.45 8.02
C TYR A 138 9.38 -5.52 9.24
N LEU A 139 9.76 -4.25 9.08
CA LEU A 139 9.77 -3.30 10.20
C LEU A 139 8.40 -3.12 10.89
N PRO A 140 7.31 -2.79 10.15
CA PRO A 140 6.00 -2.67 10.78
C PRO A 140 5.49 -4.02 11.33
N LEU A 141 5.85 -5.13 10.68
CA LEU A 141 5.52 -6.48 11.16
C LEU A 141 6.17 -6.75 12.53
N PHE A 142 7.48 -6.51 12.69
CA PHE A 142 8.17 -6.69 13.96
C PHE A 142 7.62 -5.77 15.04
N LYS A 143 7.33 -4.51 14.72
CA LYS A 143 6.66 -3.58 15.64
C LYS A 143 5.27 -4.07 16.07
N SER A 144 4.54 -4.75 15.19
CA SER A 144 3.25 -5.34 15.53
C SER A 144 3.37 -6.60 16.37
N LEU A 145 4.39 -7.42 16.11
CA LEU A 145 4.70 -8.65 16.85
C LEU A 145 5.19 -8.34 18.26
N SER A 146 6.01 -7.32 18.44
CA SER A 146 6.50 -6.89 19.75
C SER A 146 5.37 -6.40 20.67
N LYS A 147 4.32 -5.81 20.10
CA LYS A 147 3.11 -5.42 20.83
C LYS A 147 2.14 -6.58 21.06
N ARG A 148 2.23 -7.63 20.24
CA ARG A 148 1.25 -8.71 20.18
C ARG A 148 1.94 -10.06 20.32
N HIS A 149 1.96 -10.59 21.52
CA HIS A 149 2.38 -11.98 21.79
C HIS A 149 1.31 -13.03 21.46
N ARG A 150 0.50 -12.81 20.40
CA ARG A 150 -0.59 -13.74 20.08
C ARG A 150 -0.13 -14.77 19.06
N ALA A 151 -0.17 -16.04 19.45
CA ALA A 151 -0.15 -17.14 18.50
C ALA A 151 -1.40 -17.07 17.61
N ASN A 152 -1.20 -17.10 16.29
CA ASN A 152 -2.31 -17.20 15.35
C ASN A 152 -2.70 -18.68 15.19
N TRP A 153 -3.99 -18.97 15.24
CA TRP A 153 -4.50 -20.32 15.00
C TRP A 153 -4.41 -20.68 13.52
N ASN A 154 -4.05 -21.92 13.23
CA ASN A 154 -4.00 -22.44 11.87
C ASN A 154 -4.77 -23.76 11.78
N PHE A 155 -5.94 -23.73 11.13
CA PHE A 155 -6.77 -24.91 10.96
C PHE A 155 -6.13 -25.98 10.07
N ALA A 156 -5.38 -25.59 9.03
CA ALA A 156 -4.70 -26.56 8.17
C ALA A 156 -3.64 -27.34 8.94
N ALA A 157 -2.89 -26.65 9.81
CA ALA A 157 -1.90 -27.29 10.69
C ALA A 157 -2.54 -28.19 11.76
N PHE A 158 -3.78 -27.90 12.18
CA PHE A 158 -4.51 -28.68 13.17
C PHE A 158 -5.06 -29.99 12.58
N PHE A 159 -5.74 -29.93 11.42
CA PHE A 159 -6.34 -31.12 10.79
C PHE A 159 -5.34 -31.97 10.03
N PHE A 160 -4.27 -31.37 9.49
CA PHE A 160 -3.27 -32.06 8.67
C PHE A 160 -1.85 -31.71 9.13
N PRO A 161 -1.44 -32.13 10.34
CA PRO A 161 -0.15 -31.74 10.91
C PRO A 161 1.03 -32.26 10.07
N GLU A 162 0.99 -33.50 9.60
CA GLU A 162 2.04 -34.11 8.78
C GLU A 162 2.20 -33.39 7.43
N GLY A 163 1.10 -33.12 6.73
CA GLY A 163 1.11 -32.38 5.47
C GLY A 163 1.63 -30.94 5.65
N TRP A 164 1.25 -30.29 6.75
CA TRP A 164 1.70 -28.95 7.10
C TRP A 164 3.22 -28.88 7.36
N PHE A 165 3.77 -29.83 8.12
CA PHE A 165 5.21 -29.89 8.40
C PHE A 165 6.04 -30.18 7.14
N PHE A 166 5.58 -31.09 6.28
CA PHE A 166 6.29 -31.39 5.02
C PHE A 166 6.29 -30.19 4.06
N PHE A 167 5.17 -29.49 3.92
CA PHE A 167 5.09 -28.27 3.12
C PHE A 167 6.10 -27.20 3.59
N ARG A 168 6.31 -27.06 4.90
CA ARG A 168 7.30 -26.15 5.50
C ARG A 168 8.74 -26.69 5.53
N LYS A 169 9.00 -27.83 4.87
CA LYS A 169 10.31 -28.50 4.85
C LYS A 169 10.81 -28.95 6.23
N GLN A 170 9.91 -29.10 7.20
CA GLN A 170 10.21 -29.58 8.54
C GLN A 170 10.13 -31.12 8.58
N TYR A 171 11.02 -31.79 7.84
CA TYR A 171 10.94 -33.24 7.59
C TYR A 171 10.97 -34.09 8.87
N ARG A 172 11.77 -33.69 9.87
CA ARG A 172 11.89 -34.45 11.13
C ARG A 172 10.56 -34.51 11.88
N PHE A 173 9.91 -33.35 12.05
CA PHE A 173 8.61 -33.27 12.71
C PHE A 173 7.50 -33.88 11.85
N GLY A 174 7.56 -33.73 10.53
CA GLY A 174 6.62 -34.37 9.61
C GLY A 174 6.63 -35.90 9.71
N VAL A 175 7.82 -36.52 9.76
CA VAL A 175 7.96 -37.98 9.91
C VAL A 175 7.43 -38.44 11.28
N ILE A 176 7.74 -37.71 12.36
CA ILE A 176 7.24 -38.06 13.71
C ILE A 176 5.70 -37.98 13.75
N ALA A 177 5.10 -36.92 13.21
CA ALA A 177 3.65 -36.78 13.15
C ALA A 177 2.99 -37.88 12.31
N MET A 178 3.59 -38.24 11.17
CA MET A 178 3.12 -39.33 10.32
C MET A 178 3.20 -40.69 11.03
N LEU A 179 4.30 -40.99 11.72
CA LEU A 179 4.45 -42.21 12.50
C LEU A 179 3.42 -42.27 13.64
N PHE A 180 3.19 -41.15 14.32
CA PHE A 180 2.17 -41.06 15.37
C PHE A 180 0.78 -41.36 14.83
N LEU A 181 0.42 -40.83 13.65
CA LEU A 181 -0.86 -41.13 12.99
C LEU A 181 -1.00 -42.63 12.64
N ILE A 182 0.06 -43.25 12.13
CA ILE A 182 0.07 -44.68 11.80
C ILE A 182 -0.10 -45.53 13.07
N VAL A 183 0.64 -45.22 14.14
CA VAL A 183 0.56 -45.95 15.41
C VAL A 183 -0.82 -45.79 16.06
N ALA A 184 -1.38 -44.58 16.04
CA ALA A 184 -2.73 -44.33 16.53
C ALA A 184 -3.76 -45.15 15.73
N GLY A 185 -3.68 -45.14 14.40
CA GLY A 185 -4.56 -45.94 13.55
C GLY A 185 -4.46 -47.44 13.80
N LEU A 186 -3.24 -47.97 13.98
CA LEU A 186 -3.03 -49.38 14.35
C LEU A 186 -3.61 -49.73 15.72
N CYS A 187 -3.56 -48.78 16.67
CA CYS A 187 -4.12 -48.95 18.01
C CYS A 187 -5.66 -48.96 18.01
N GLU A 188 -6.30 -48.28 17.06
CA GLU A 188 -7.76 -48.22 16.92
C GLU A 188 -8.37 -49.48 16.29
N LEU A 189 -7.61 -50.20 15.44
CA LEU A 189 -8.07 -51.43 14.76
C LEU A 189 -8.74 -52.47 15.68
N PRO A 190 -8.14 -52.92 16.80
CA PRO A 190 -8.76 -53.93 17.65
C PRO A 190 -10.09 -53.46 18.27
N LEU A 191 -10.23 -52.16 18.54
CA LEU A 191 -11.45 -51.60 19.11
C LEU A 191 -12.58 -51.57 18.09
N VAL A 192 -12.27 -51.24 16.83
CA VAL A 192 -13.23 -51.31 15.72
C VAL A 192 -13.69 -52.74 15.48
N MET A 193 -12.76 -53.70 15.47
CA MET A 193 -13.09 -55.12 15.33
C MET A 193 -14.03 -55.61 16.43
N GLU A 194 -13.81 -55.21 17.68
CA GLU A 194 -14.66 -55.60 18.80
C GLU A 194 -16.05 -54.95 18.72
N LEU A 195 -16.13 -53.68 18.32
CA LEU A 195 -17.41 -53.00 18.09
C LEU A 195 -18.21 -53.67 16.96
N ASP A 196 -17.57 -54.09 15.88
CA ASP A 196 -18.23 -54.81 14.78
C ASP A 196 -18.72 -56.19 15.22
N ASN A 197 -17.94 -56.91 16.03
CA ASN A 197 -18.35 -58.18 16.64
C ASN A 197 -19.59 -57.97 17.52
N LEU A 198 -19.59 -56.99 18.43
CA LEU A 198 -20.74 -56.67 19.29
C LEU A 198 -21.96 -56.22 18.47
N ARG A 199 -21.75 -55.44 17.40
CA ARG A 199 -22.82 -55.02 16.50
C ARG A 199 -23.48 -56.20 15.78
N SER A 200 -22.70 -57.21 15.42
CA SER A 200 -23.23 -58.44 14.81
C SER A 200 -24.06 -59.29 15.78
N MET A 201 -23.77 -59.20 17.08
CA MET A 201 -24.52 -59.88 18.14
C MET A 201 -25.80 -59.13 18.55
N LEU A 202 -25.88 -57.82 18.29
CA LEU A 202 -27.10 -57.06 18.51
C LEU A 202 -28.14 -57.41 17.45
N PRO A 203 -29.37 -57.83 17.83
CA PRO A 203 -30.45 -58.07 16.90
C PRO A 203 -31.01 -56.73 16.41
N ILE A 204 -30.25 -56.03 15.57
CA ILE A 204 -30.76 -54.85 14.89
C ILE A 204 -31.71 -55.37 13.82
N LYS A 205 -33.02 -55.31 14.08
CA LYS A 205 -34.04 -55.36 13.02
C LYS A 205 -33.78 -54.18 12.09
N THR A 206 -32.93 -54.37 11.09
CA THR A 206 -32.90 -53.46 9.95
C THR A 206 -34.26 -53.62 9.25
N PRO A 207 -35.13 -52.61 9.20
CA PRO A 207 -36.30 -52.70 8.36
C PRO A 207 -35.82 -52.95 6.91
N PRO A 208 -36.43 -53.87 6.17
CA PRO A 208 -36.06 -54.09 4.78
C PRO A 208 -36.25 -52.78 4.01
N SER A 209 -35.14 -52.22 3.52
CA SER A 209 -35.08 -50.93 2.83
C SER A 209 -35.96 -50.85 1.57
N SER A 210 -36.49 -51.97 1.10
CA SER A 210 -37.35 -52.04 -0.08
C SER A 210 -38.85 -51.84 0.20
N SER A 211 -39.33 -51.94 1.45
CA SER A 211 -40.76 -51.82 1.76
C SER A 211 -41.20 -50.40 2.13
N CYS A 212 -40.33 -49.59 2.76
CA CYS A 212 -40.64 -48.20 3.10
C CYS A 212 -40.59 -47.24 1.89
N PHE A 213 -39.67 -47.45 0.95
CA PHE A 213 -39.48 -46.53 -0.20
C PHE A 213 -40.70 -46.54 -1.14
N ASN A 214 -41.28 -47.72 -1.40
CA ASN A 214 -42.44 -47.86 -2.28
C ASN A 214 -43.76 -47.38 -1.65
N SER A 215 -43.84 -47.30 -0.32
CA SER A 215 -45.04 -46.81 0.38
C SER A 215 -45.10 -45.28 0.44
N CYS A 216 -43.96 -44.60 0.60
CA CYS A 216 -43.86 -43.13 0.57
C CYS A 216 -44.08 -42.54 -0.83
N ILE A 217 -43.69 -43.23 -1.91
CA ILE A 217 -43.91 -42.73 -3.28
C ILE A 217 -45.40 -42.75 -3.65
N LYS A 218 -46.16 -43.76 -3.21
CA LYS A 218 -47.59 -43.89 -3.55
C LYS A 218 -48.51 -42.90 -2.84
N THR A 219 -48.05 -42.28 -1.75
CA THR A 219 -48.81 -41.27 -0.99
C THR A 219 -48.62 -39.85 -1.52
N TRP A 220 -47.61 -39.60 -2.36
CA TRP A 220 -47.33 -38.31 -2.99
C TRP A 220 -47.94 -38.15 -4.39
N THR A 221 -48.53 -39.20 -4.96
CA THR A 221 -49.10 -39.22 -6.32
C THR A 221 -50.64 -39.29 -6.33
N LYS A 222 -51.31 -38.79 -5.30
CA LYS A 222 -52.77 -38.61 -5.27
C LYS A 222 -53.13 -37.19 -4.87
#